data_AF-A0A7K4D9K4-F1
#
_entry.id   AF-A0A7K4D9K4-F1
#
_cell.length_a   1.000
_cell.length_b   1.000
_cell.length_c   1.000
_cell.angle_alpha   90.00
_cell.angle_beta   90.00
_cell.angle_gamma   90.00
#
_symmetry.space_group_name_H-M   'P 1'
#
loop_
_entity.id
_entity.type
_entity.pdbx_description
1 polymer ?
#
loop_
_entity_poly.entity_id
_entity_poly.type
_entity_poly.pdbx_seq_one_letter_code
_entity_poly.pdbx_strand_id
1 'polypeptide(L)'
;SRGGRVIHSFSHRFAKEVISDVVLDLKEFPVPIPSKKLIESVDGEILVNEKYLNKEIHGYTVIDSIKAILNLNSEEFLKLYGLSSERALIFTKVSTGRSPMIAIKVQGIIPSMVVLHGANKVDEIAVKLAELQKIPLILSHRDTLEDLLIGLRTL
;
A
#
# COMPACT_ATOMS: atom_id res chain seq x y z
N SER A 1 -40.25 -1.85 12.42
CA SER A 1 -38.96 -2.40 11.94
C SER A 1 -37.81 -1.42 12.22
N ARG A 2 -37.13 -1.54 13.37
CA ARG A 2 -36.07 -0.61 13.85
C ARG A 2 -34.69 -1.29 13.95
N GLY A 3 -34.41 -2.31 13.12
CA GLY A 3 -33.15 -3.08 13.19
C GLY A 3 -32.02 -2.60 12.26
N GLY A 4 -32.32 -1.86 11.19
CA GLY A 4 -31.34 -1.61 10.12
C GLY A 4 -30.33 -0.48 10.35
N ARG A 5 -30.60 0.46 11.28
CA ARG A 5 -29.76 1.67 11.46
C ARG A 5 -28.59 1.50 12.43
N VAL A 6 -28.60 0.45 13.24
CA VAL A 6 -27.55 0.18 14.24
C VAL A 6 -26.39 -0.60 13.61
N ILE A 7 -26.66 -1.46 12.62
CA ILE A 7 -25.65 -2.32 12.00
C ILE A 7 -24.68 -1.49 11.12
N HIS A 8 -25.20 -0.53 10.35
CA HIS A 8 -24.38 0.28 9.43
C HIS A 8 -23.47 1.30 10.14
N SER A 9 -23.88 1.81 11.31
CA SER A 9 -23.07 2.76 12.07
C SER A 9 -22.03 2.07 12.94
N PHE A 10 -22.32 0.86 13.42
CA PHE A 10 -21.39 0.02 14.15
C PHE A 10 -20.30 -0.53 13.23
N SER A 11 -20.66 -1.08 12.07
CA SER A 11 -19.68 -1.58 11.08
C SER A 11 -18.76 -0.49 10.55
N HIS A 12 -19.26 0.73 10.34
CA HIS A 12 -18.44 1.83 9.86
C HIS A 12 -17.47 2.37 10.91
N ARG A 13 -17.85 2.36 12.20
CA ARG A 13 -16.95 2.74 13.31
C ARG A 13 -15.92 1.67 13.62
N PHE A 14 -16.32 0.40 13.69
CA PHE A 14 -15.40 -0.73 13.90
C PHE A 14 -14.42 -0.89 12.75
N ALA A 15 -14.88 -0.78 11.49
CA ALA A 15 -13.99 -0.76 10.34
C ALA A 15 -13.02 0.44 10.38
N LYS A 16 -13.46 1.60 10.89
CA LYS A 16 -12.58 2.78 11.03
C LYS A 16 -11.56 2.62 12.16
N GLU A 17 -11.90 1.97 13.27
CA GLU A 17 -10.98 1.66 14.38
C GLU A 17 -9.96 0.57 14.00
N VAL A 18 -10.37 -0.51 13.33
CA VAL A 18 -9.46 -1.59 12.91
C VAL A 18 -8.52 -1.13 11.79
N ILE A 19 -9.01 -0.33 10.84
CA ILE A 19 -8.19 0.24 9.76
C ILE A 19 -7.26 1.34 10.31
N SER A 20 -7.66 2.08 11.34
CA SER A 20 -6.84 3.14 11.96
C SER A 20 -5.46 2.63 12.40
N ASP A 21 -5.40 1.42 12.96
CA ASP A 21 -4.13 0.88 13.48
C ASP A 21 -3.25 0.25 12.41
N VAL A 22 -3.83 -0.11 11.25
CA VAL A 22 -3.13 -0.72 10.11
C VAL A 22 -2.69 0.33 9.09
N VAL A 23 -3.51 1.35 8.84
CA VAL A 23 -3.22 2.45 7.91
C VAL A 23 -2.55 3.57 8.68
N LEU A 24 -1.25 3.73 8.44
CA LEU A 24 -0.39 4.71 9.11
C LEU A 24 -0.54 6.11 8.51
N ASP A 25 -0.85 6.17 7.21
CA ASP A 25 -1.13 7.41 6.49
C ASP A 25 -1.89 7.10 5.21
N LEU A 26 -2.73 8.03 4.75
CA LEU A 26 -3.48 7.89 3.51
C LEU A 26 -3.71 9.27 2.91
N LYS A 27 -3.44 9.38 1.61
CA LYS A 27 -3.68 10.62 0.87
C LYS A 27 -4.28 10.34 -0.49
N GLU A 28 -5.34 11.08 -0.80
CA GLU A 28 -5.93 11.17 -2.13
C GLU A 28 -5.42 12.45 -2.78
N PHE A 29 -4.93 12.36 -4.01
CA PHE A 29 -4.46 13.51 -4.77
C PHE A 29 -5.63 14.11 -5.59
N PRO A 30 -5.98 15.40 -5.40
CA PRO A 30 -7.01 16.05 -6.22
C PRO A 30 -6.63 16.11 -7.70
N VAL A 31 -5.32 16.18 -7.98
CA VAL A 31 -4.73 16.09 -9.32
C VAL A 31 -3.69 14.97 -9.27
N PRO A 32 -3.77 13.95 -10.15
CA PRO A 32 -2.81 12.85 -10.16
C PRO A 32 -1.37 13.34 -10.31
N ILE A 33 -0.43 12.63 -9.69
CA ILE A 33 0.99 12.98 -9.76
C ILE A 33 1.76 11.95 -10.59
N PRO A 34 2.88 12.34 -11.22
CA PRO A 34 3.77 11.37 -11.85
C PRO A 34 4.31 10.36 -10.82
N SER A 35 4.33 9.07 -11.17
CA SER A 35 4.89 8.00 -10.32
C SER A 35 6.30 8.30 -9.80
N LYS A 36 7.12 8.98 -10.62
CA LYS A 36 8.49 9.38 -10.28
C LYS A 36 8.56 10.24 -9.01
N LYS A 37 7.62 11.17 -8.81
CA LYS A 37 7.61 12.03 -7.61
C LYS A 37 7.43 11.19 -6.34
N LEU A 38 6.58 10.18 -6.38
CA LEU A 38 6.37 9.28 -5.25
C LEU A 38 7.64 8.46 -4.97
N ILE A 39 8.28 7.91 -6.00
CA ILE A 39 9.54 7.17 -5.86
C ILE A 39 10.63 8.03 -5.23
N GLU A 40 10.80 9.27 -5.69
CA GLU A 40 11.75 10.23 -5.11
C GLU A 40 11.43 10.54 -3.64
N SER A 41 10.15 10.71 -3.29
CA SER A 41 9.73 11.02 -1.91
C SER A 41 10.09 9.91 -0.92
N VAL A 42 10.08 8.65 -1.36
CA VAL A 42 10.36 7.47 -0.52
C VAL A 42 11.81 6.99 -0.63
N ASP A 43 12.70 7.76 -1.27
CA ASP A 43 14.07 7.32 -1.59
C ASP A 43 14.08 5.91 -2.22
N GLY A 44 13.28 5.78 -3.28
CA GLY A 44 12.90 4.48 -3.84
C GLY A 44 13.87 3.97 -4.91
N GLU A 45 14.33 2.72 -4.73
CA GLU A 45 14.97 1.91 -5.75
C GLU A 45 13.93 1.07 -6.48
N ILE A 46 13.92 1.11 -7.82
CA ILE A 46 13.02 0.31 -8.64
C ILE A 46 13.63 -1.09 -8.80
N LEU A 47 12.99 -2.10 -8.25
CA LEU A 47 13.47 -3.48 -8.34
C LEU A 47 13.06 -4.14 -9.66
N VAL A 48 11.82 -3.89 -10.11
CA VAL A 48 11.23 -4.56 -11.28
C VAL A 48 10.18 -3.66 -11.93
N ASN A 49 9.87 -3.92 -13.21
CA ASN A 49 8.70 -3.36 -13.91
C ASN A 49 8.72 -1.82 -14.11
N GLU A 50 9.91 -1.22 -14.22
CA GLU A 50 10.10 0.21 -14.47
C GLU A 50 9.25 0.74 -15.65
N LYS A 51 9.12 -0.04 -16.73
CA LYS A 51 8.30 0.33 -17.91
C LYS A 51 6.82 0.62 -17.63
N TYR A 52 6.30 0.22 -16.46
CA TYR A 52 4.92 0.47 -16.04
C TYR A 52 4.76 1.72 -15.16
N LEU A 53 5.86 2.45 -14.88
CA LEU A 53 5.87 3.70 -14.10
C LEU A 53 5.38 4.94 -14.88
N ASN A 54 5.02 4.78 -16.15
CA ASN A 54 4.54 5.89 -16.99
C ASN A 54 3.12 6.37 -16.61
N LYS A 55 2.50 5.72 -15.63
CA LYS A 55 1.15 6.03 -15.15
C LYS A 55 1.19 7.10 -14.08
N GLU A 56 0.12 7.88 -14.02
CA GLU A 56 -0.13 8.79 -12.91
C GLU A 56 -0.64 8.04 -11.68
N ILE A 57 -0.45 8.63 -10.51
CA ILE A 57 -0.87 8.08 -9.22
C ILE A 57 -1.91 9.02 -8.63
N HIS A 58 -3.05 8.45 -8.21
CA HIS A 58 -4.17 9.18 -7.64
C HIS A 58 -4.13 9.24 -6.11
N GLY A 59 -3.23 8.48 -5.46
CA GLY A 59 -3.05 8.52 -4.02
C GLY A 59 -2.02 7.53 -3.52
N TYR A 60 -1.91 7.43 -2.20
CA TYR A 60 -1.16 6.37 -1.54
C TYR A 60 -1.82 5.92 -0.24
N THR A 61 -1.49 4.71 0.18
CA THR A 61 -1.82 4.17 1.51
C THR A 61 -0.55 3.61 2.13
N VAL A 62 -0.17 4.10 3.31
CA VAL A 62 0.95 3.58 4.12
C VAL A 62 0.41 2.58 5.12
N ILE A 63 0.99 1.39 5.14
CA ILE A 63 0.41 0.20 5.76
C ILE A 63 1.45 -0.41 6.71
N ASP A 64 1.03 -0.72 7.95
CA ASP A 64 1.78 -1.62 8.82
C ASP A 64 1.57 -3.06 8.35
N SER A 65 2.60 -3.65 7.72
CA SER A 65 2.47 -4.98 7.09
C SER A 65 2.18 -6.10 8.09
N ILE A 66 2.73 -5.99 9.30
CA ILE A 66 2.58 -7.01 10.35
C ILE A 66 1.15 -6.96 10.86
N LYS A 67 0.63 -5.77 11.18
CA LYS A 67 -0.77 -5.65 11.60
C LYS A 67 -1.73 -6.01 10.48
N ALA A 68 -1.43 -5.62 9.24
CA ALA A 68 -2.28 -5.94 8.10
C ALA A 68 -2.51 -7.45 7.93
N ILE A 69 -1.43 -8.25 7.96
CA ILE A 69 -1.55 -9.69 7.75
C ILE A 69 -2.15 -10.45 8.94
N LEU A 70 -2.00 -9.92 10.16
CA LEU A 70 -2.52 -10.55 11.38
C LEU A 70 -3.99 -10.21 11.63
N ASN A 71 -4.41 -8.99 11.27
CA ASN A 71 -5.69 -8.45 11.73
C ASN A 71 -6.74 -8.29 10.61
N LEU A 72 -6.32 -8.12 9.36
CA LEU A 72 -7.27 -7.90 8.26
C LEU A 72 -7.70 -9.22 7.62
N ASN A 73 -9.00 -9.38 7.46
CA ASN A 73 -9.54 -10.36 6.53
C ASN A 73 -9.49 -9.84 5.07
N SER A 74 -9.88 -10.68 4.11
CA SER A 74 -9.85 -10.32 2.69
C SER A 74 -10.66 -9.06 2.36
N GLU A 75 -11.88 -8.92 2.89
CA GLU A 75 -12.74 -7.75 2.62
C GLU A 75 -12.14 -6.47 3.22
N GLU A 76 -11.51 -6.56 4.39
CA GLU A 76 -10.87 -5.41 5.02
C GLU A 76 -9.59 -5.01 4.31
N PHE A 77 -8.82 -5.97 3.79
CA PHE A 77 -7.64 -5.69 2.98
C PHE A 77 -7.99 -4.88 1.71
N LEU A 78 -9.16 -5.14 1.10
CA LEU A 78 -9.62 -4.37 -0.05
C LEU A 78 -9.80 -2.87 0.27
N LYS A 79 -10.07 -2.53 1.54
CA LYS A 79 -10.23 -1.13 1.97
C LYS A 79 -8.91 -0.35 1.92
N LEU A 80 -7.76 -1.04 1.86
CA LEU A 80 -6.44 -0.39 1.68
C LEU A 80 -6.29 0.32 0.32
N TYR A 81 -7.11 -0.06 -0.66
CA TYR A 81 -7.17 0.59 -1.97
C TYR A 81 -8.01 1.88 -1.97
N GLY A 82 -8.54 2.32 -0.84
CA GLY A 82 -9.33 3.55 -0.71
C GLY A 82 -10.43 3.68 -1.77
N LEU A 83 -10.48 4.82 -2.46
CA LEU A 83 -11.49 5.10 -3.49
C LEU A 83 -11.15 4.54 -4.89
N SER A 84 -9.88 4.24 -5.16
CA SER A 84 -9.40 3.75 -6.46
C SER A 84 -8.12 2.94 -6.30
N SER A 85 -8.00 1.86 -7.08
CA SER A 85 -6.78 1.05 -7.14
C SER A 85 -5.62 1.74 -7.85
N GLU A 86 -5.84 2.90 -8.47
CA GLU A 86 -4.81 3.70 -9.15
C GLU A 86 -3.92 4.45 -8.15
N ARG A 87 -3.43 3.76 -7.13
CA ARG A 87 -2.64 4.29 -6.01
C ARG A 87 -1.42 3.43 -5.71
N ALA A 88 -0.50 4.00 -4.94
CA ALA A 88 0.60 3.24 -4.34
C ALA A 88 0.17 2.57 -3.04
N LEU A 89 0.55 1.29 -2.86
CA LEU A 89 0.48 0.62 -1.56
C LEU A 89 1.89 0.56 -0.97
N ILE A 90 2.07 1.16 0.20
CA ILE A 90 3.38 1.35 0.84
C ILE A 90 3.40 0.51 2.10
N PHE A 91 4.05 -0.64 2.03
CA PHE A 91 4.14 -1.61 3.11
C PHE A 91 5.38 -1.33 3.97
N THR A 92 5.16 -1.08 5.25
CA THR A 92 6.21 -0.79 6.24
C THR A 92 6.46 -2.01 7.13
N LYS A 93 7.60 -2.02 7.85
CA LYS A 93 8.04 -3.15 8.69
C LYS A 93 8.11 -4.46 7.90
N VAL A 94 8.46 -4.36 6.63
CA VAL A 94 8.58 -5.51 5.73
C VAL A 94 9.89 -6.21 6.02
N SER A 95 9.87 -7.53 6.20
CA SER A 95 11.09 -8.33 6.29
C SER A 95 11.67 -8.65 4.89
N THR A 96 10.87 -9.30 4.04
CA THR A 96 11.30 -9.74 2.70
C THR A 96 10.33 -9.40 1.56
N GLY A 97 9.12 -8.93 1.86
CA GLY A 97 8.13 -8.54 0.85
C GLY A 97 7.25 -9.66 0.30
N ARG A 98 7.51 -10.92 0.67
CA ARG A 98 6.73 -12.07 0.18
C ARG A 98 5.26 -11.99 0.61
N SER A 99 4.97 -11.74 1.88
CA SER A 99 3.59 -11.70 2.40
C SER A 99 2.72 -10.60 1.75
N PRO A 100 3.17 -9.33 1.65
CA PRO A 100 2.43 -8.30 0.92
C PRO A 100 2.12 -8.68 -0.53
N MET A 101 3.08 -9.23 -1.26
CA MET A 101 2.90 -9.59 -2.66
C MET A 101 1.97 -10.79 -2.85
N ILE A 102 2.00 -11.77 -1.95
CA ILE A 102 1.03 -12.88 -1.95
C ILE A 102 -0.38 -12.33 -1.68
N ALA A 103 -0.55 -11.43 -0.71
CA ALA A 103 -1.85 -10.84 -0.41
C ALA A 103 -2.43 -10.12 -1.64
N ILE A 104 -1.64 -9.28 -2.31
CA ILE A 104 -2.04 -8.60 -3.56
C ILE A 104 -2.44 -9.63 -4.63
N LYS A 105 -1.64 -10.68 -4.81
CA LYS A 105 -1.93 -11.73 -5.79
C LYS A 105 -3.26 -12.44 -5.52
N VAL A 106 -3.57 -12.71 -4.24
CA VAL A 106 -4.80 -13.39 -3.82
C VAL A 106 -6.02 -12.47 -3.97
N GLN A 107 -5.90 -11.19 -3.64
CA GLN A 107 -7.00 -10.22 -3.82
C GLN A 107 -7.31 -9.96 -5.30
N GLY A 108 -6.33 -10.11 -6.20
CA GLY A 108 -6.52 -9.95 -7.63
C GLY A 108 -6.70 -8.51 -8.10
N ILE A 109 -6.58 -7.52 -7.20
CA ILE A 109 -6.55 -6.10 -7.54
C ILE A 109 -5.10 -5.66 -7.71
N ILE A 110 -4.82 -4.97 -8.81
CA ILE A 110 -3.48 -4.53 -9.17
C ILE A 110 -3.33 -3.04 -8.79
N PRO A 111 -2.49 -2.68 -7.80
CA PRO A 111 -2.18 -1.29 -7.50
C PRO A 111 -1.29 -0.68 -8.58
N SER A 112 -1.22 0.66 -8.63
CA SER A 112 -0.29 1.36 -9.54
C SER A 112 1.18 1.07 -9.24
N MET A 113 1.53 0.85 -7.98
CA MET A 113 2.84 0.39 -7.53
C MET A 113 2.81 -0.15 -6.11
N VAL A 114 3.83 -0.91 -5.75
CA VAL A 114 4.07 -1.36 -4.38
C VAL A 114 5.43 -0.86 -3.92
N VAL A 115 5.46 -0.24 -2.74
CA VAL A 115 6.69 0.17 -2.07
C VAL A 115 6.89 -0.69 -0.83
N LEU A 116 8.08 -1.25 -0.66
CA LEU A 116 8.49 -2.02 0.52
C LEU A 116 9.45 -1.17 1.35
N HIS A 117 9.17 -1.00 2.64
CA HIS A 117 10.01 -0.26 3.58
C HIS A 117 10.38 -1.13 4.79
N GLY A 118 11.65 -1.12 5.15
CA GLY A 118 12.25 -1.91 6.25
C GLY A 118 12.87 -3.24 5.82
N ALA A 119 12.80 -3.60 4.55
CA ALA A 119 13.35 -4.86 4.04
C ALA A 119 14.82 -4.67 3.64
N ASN A 120 15.73 -5.41 4.27
CA ASN A 120 17.16 -5.39 3.88
C ASN A 120 17.42 -6.19 2.59
N LYS A 121 16.59 -7.19 2.31
CA LYS A 121 16.67 -8.03 1.11
C LYS A 121 15.26 -8.44 0.69
N VAL A 122 14.93 -8.20 -0.56
CA VAL A 122 13.63 -8.59 -1.11
C VAL A 122 13.67 -10.03 -1.61
N ASP A 123 12.61 -10.77 -1.30
CA ASP A 123 12.44 -12.16 -1.67
C ASP A 123 12.22 -12.32 -3.18
N GLU A 124 12.86 -13.33 -3.78
CA GLU A 124 12.71 -13.61 -5.22
C GLU A 124 11.25 -13.92 -5.61
N ILE A 125 10.46 -14.53 -4.73
CA ILE A 125 9.04 -14.76 -4.98
C ILE A 125 8.26 -13.45 -5.03
N ALA A 126 8.61 -12.47 -4.18
CA ALA A 126 7.97 -11.16 -4.21
C ALA A 126 8.25 -10.43 -5.53
N VAL A 127 9.51 -10.44 -5.97
CA VAL A 127 9.96 -9.92 -7.27
C VAL A 127 9.21 -10.62 -8.41
N LYS A 128 9.16 -11.96 -8.40
CA LYS A 128 8.49 -12.74 -9.46
C LYS A 128 6.98 -12.47 -9.53
N LEU A 129 6.33 -12.34 -8.38
CA LEU A 129 4.91 -11.98 -8.32
C LEU A 129 4.69 -10.58 -8.90
N ALA A 130 5.55 -9.60 -8.56
CA ALA A 130 5.46 -8.27 -9.13
C ALA A 130 5.62 -8.29 -10.66
N GLU A 131 6.63 -8.98 -11.19
CA GLU A 131 6.84 -9.18 -12.63
C GLU A 131 5.58 -9.71 -13.32
N LEU A 132 5.02 -10.81 -12.82
CA LEU A 132 3.86 -11.48 -13.41
C LEU A 132 2.60 -10.62 -13.36
N GLN A 133 2.42 -9.86 -12.27
CA GLN A 133 1.29 -8.94 -12.10
C GLN A 133 1.51 -7.58 -12.78
N LYS A 134 2.68 -7.34 -13.39
CA LYS A 134 3.05 -6.06 -14.02
C LYS A 134 2.99 -4.87 -13.04
N ILE A 135 3.31 -5.14 -11.78
CA ILE A 135 3.35 -4.15 -10.70
C ILE A 135 4.78 -3.61 -10.60
N PRO A 136 5.02 -2.29 -10.71
CA PRO A 136 6.27 -1.69 -10.28
C PRO A 136 6.50 -1.97 -8.80
N LEU A 137 7.62 -2.62 -8.49
CA LEU A 137 8.02 -2.93 -7.12
C LEU A 137 9.21 -2.08 -6.74
N ILE A 138 9.06 -1.30 -5.69
CA ILE A 138 10.02 -0.32 -5.21
C ILE A 138 10.50 -0.74 -3.82
N LEU A 139 11.80 -0.64 -3.57
CA LEU A 139 12.38 -0.71 -2.24
C LEU A 139 12.67 0.72 -1.75
N SER A 140 12.13 1.10 -0.60
CA SER A 140 12.42 2.39 0.03
C SER A 140 13.68 2.28 0.88
N HIS A 141 14.61 3.21 0.69
CA HIS A 141 15.85 3.35 1.47
C HIS A 141 15.75 4.36 2.62
N ARG A 142 14.53 4.85 2.93
CA ARG A 142 14.31 5.66 4.14
C ARG A 142 14.66 4.82 5.38
N ASP A 143 15.44 5.40 6.29
CA ASP A 143 15.91 4.71 7.49
C ASP A 143 14.78 4.45 8.49
N THR A 144 13.85 5.41 8.61
CA THR A 144 12.78 5.36 9.59
C THR A 144 11.40 5.55 8.97
N LEU A 145 10.38 5.05 9.68
CA LEU A 145 8.99 5.30 9.33
C LEU A 145 8.69 6.81 9.28
N GLU A 146 9.26 7.59 10.20
CA GLU A 146 9.02 9.03 10.24
C GLU A 146 9.56 9.72 8.99
N ASP A 147 10.77 9.38 8.55
CA ASP A 147 11.36 9.95 7.33
C ASP A 147 10.55 9.59 6.07
N LEU A 148 10.05 8.36 6.02
CA LEU A 148 9.13 7.92 4.96
C LEU A 148 7.85 8.77 4.94
N LEU A 149 7.24 8.98 6.10
CA LEU A 149 6.01 9.77 6.22
C LEU A 149 6.24 11.25 5.89
N ILE A 150 7.35 11.83 6.36
CA ILE A 150 7.74 13.21 6.04
C ILE A 150 7.86 13.35 4.52
N GLY A 151 8.58 12.45 3.84
CA GLY A 151 8.74 12.47 2.39
C GLY A 151 7.40 12.44 1.65
N LEU A 152 6.54 11.48 1.98
CA LEU A 152 5.23 11.31 1.34
C LEU A 152 4.28 12.50 1.54
N ARG A 153 4.31 13.13 2.73
CA ARG A 153 3.44 14.27 3.05
C ARG A 153 3.77 15.53 2.24
N THR A 154 4.94 15.61 1.63
CA THR A 154 5.31 16.73 0.74
C THR A 154 4.63 16.70 -0.63
N LEU A 155 4.03 15.56 -1.01
CA LEU A 155 3.42 15.34 -2.32
C LEU A 155 2.10 16.09 -2.55
#